data_AF-A0A7R9JZG1-F1
#
_entry.id   AF-A0A7R9JZG1-F1
#
_cell.length_a   1.000
_cell.length_b   1.000
_cell.length_c   1.000
_cell.angle_alpha   90.00
_cell.angle_beta   90.00
_cell.angle_gamma   90.00
#
_symmetry.space_group_name_H-M   'P 1'
#
loop_
_entity.id
_entity.type
_entity.pdbx_description
1 polymer ?
#
loop_
_entity_poly.entity_id
_entity_poly.type
_entity_poly.pdbx_seq_one_letter_code
_entity_poly.pdbx_strand_id
1 'polypeptide(L)'
;MMISFLAYLHDYMQSRAPLPSTEEAARRHCFRVYHQALVYRDGGNLVSGSLDALVQHMVPTADYYPDRAYLFAFLLSSRLFIKPHELLGEVCELCDQQQKLGDKHGPAKERLGRFVPHLVQLLAEWTETFPYDFRDERVMAHVRSLTQKCVTIEPGVRKEVSTLLQNLLHRLTTLEKYEEFLHRVNSESSTSCVDSLSTLQRCTGGDKLKRSALRLQMDVTELCPNPALLAQQLTHIELERLSYIGPEEFVQAFAKENPHLETSFKDMKKTRNLESYVQWFNRLSYFVATEVCKHVKKKQRVKVMEYWIETARECFNIGNFNSLMAIIAGLNMSPISRLKKTTIKLFLGCGRVLEINGNLWFQFHWKSGFEEIES
;
A
#
# COMPACT_ATOMS: atom_id res chain seq x y z
N MET A 1 -2.37 1.53 -15.55
CA MET A 1 -1.60 0.26 -15.66
C MET A 1 -2.00 -0.77 -14.60
N MET A 2 -2.06 -0.42 -13.30
CA MET A 2 -2.43 -1.38 -12.23
C MET A 2 -3.86 -1.93 -12.33
N ILE A 3 -4.81 -1.09 -12.80
CA ILE A 3 -6.23 -1.47 -13.00
C ILE A 3 -6.38 -2.53 -14.11
N SER A 4 -5.61 -2.40 -15.20
CA SER A 4 -5.64 -3.36 -16.31
C SER A 4 -5.10 -4.74 -15.92
N PHE A 5 -4.13 -4.79 -14.99
CA PHE A 5 -3.58 -6.04 -14.48
C PHE A 5 -4.54 -6.77 -13.52
N LEU A 6 -5.24 -6.02 -12.67
CA LEU A 6 -6.28 -6.58 -11.80
C LEU A 6 -7.49 -7.11 -12.58
N ALA A 7 -7.87 -6.45 -13.68
CA ALA A 7 -8.90 -6.94 -14.59
C ALA A 7 -8.50 -8.25 -15.29
N TYR A 8 -7.22 -8.39 -15.67
CA TYR A 8 -6.70 -9.62 -16.29
C TYR A 8 -6.65 -10.80 -15.30
N LEU A 9 -6.28 -10.54 -14.04
CA LEU A 9 -6.32 -11.52 -12.95
C LEU A 9 -7.74 -11.99 -12.63
N HIS A 10 -8.72 -11.09 -12.71
CA HIS A 10 -10.13 -11.42 -12.52
C HIS A 10 -10.65 -12.39 -13.61
N ASP A 11 -10.32 -12.15 -14.88
CA ASP A 11 -10.74 -13.00 -16.00
C ASP A 11 -10.03 -14.38 -16.00
N TYR A 12 -8.73 -14.42 -15.70
CA TYR A 12 -7.96 -15.66 -15.65
C TYR A 12 -8.54 -16.65 -14.62
N MET A 13 -8.98 -16.14 -13.46
CA MET A 13 -9.49 -16.94 -12.35
C MET A 13 -10.88 -17.54 -12.59
N GLN A 14 -11.65 -17.02 -13.56
CA GLN A 14 -12.98 -17.55 -13.91
C GLN A 14 -12.92 -18.72 -14.90
N SER A 15 -11.76 -18.99 -15.51
CA SER A 15 -11.61 -19.96 -16.60
C SER A 15 -10.98 -21.30 -16.17
N ARG A 16 -11.71 -22.12 -15.40
CA ARG A 16 -11.36 -23.54 -15.19
C ARG A 16 -12.47 -24.47 -15.70
N ALA A 17 -12.21 -25.16 -16.81
CA ALA A 17 -13.00 -26.29 -17.32
C ALA A 17 -12.17 -27.60 -17.25
N PRO A 18 -12.80 -28.79 -17.10
CA PRO A 18 -12.09 -30.05 -16.87
C PRO A 18 -11.60 -30.74 -18.16
N LEU A 19 -10.52 -31.53 -18.03
CA LEU A 19 -9.81 -32.24 -19.11
C LEU A 19 -10.42 -33.62 -19.45
N PRO A 20 -10.32 -34.07 -20.71
CA PRO A 20 -10.20 -35.49 -21.04
C PRO A 20 -8.91 -35.86 -21.80
N SER A 21 -8.72 -37.18 -21.89
CA SER A 21 -7.47 -37.96 -21.96
C SER A 21 -6.99 -38.37 -23.37
N THR A 22 -5.82 -39.03 -23.40
CA THR A 22 -5.26 -39.94 -24.44
C THR A 22 -4.36 -39.39 -25.56
N GLU A 23 -3.68 -38.26 -25.33
CA GLU A 23 -2.62 -37.76 -26.23
C GLU A 23 -1.27 -37.59 -25.51
N GLU A 24 -1.02 -38.42 -24.49
CA GLU A 24 -0.01 -38.15 -23.46
C GLU A 24 1.45 -38.43 -23.85
N ALA A 25 1.72 -39.32 -24.80
CA ALA A 25 3.10 -39.69 -25.11
C ALA A 25 3.79 -38.72 -26.11
N ALA A 26 3.06 -38.29 -27.14
CA ALA A 26 3.55 -37.28 -28.11
C ALA A 26 3.58 -35.86 -27.50
N ARG A 27 2.63 -35.55 -26.61
CA ARG A 27 2.69 -34.33 -25.80
C ARG A 27 3.91 -34.32 -24.90
N ARG A 28 4.31 -35.40 -24.22
CA ARG A 28 5.47 -35.35 -23.29
C ARG A 28 6.81 -34.88 -23.92
N HIS A 29 7.04 -35.08 -25.21
CA HIS A 29 8.24 -34.58 -25.90
C HIS A 29 8.08 -33.12 -26.38
N CYS A 30 6.93 -32.75 -26.93
CA CYS A 30 6.62 -31.37 -27.34
C CYS A 30 6.39 -30.42 -26.13
N PHE A 31 5.78 -30.94 -25.07
CA PHE A 31 5.51 -30.26 -23.79
C PHE A 31 6.79 -29.94 -23.03
N ARG A 32 7.85 -30.74 -23.16
CA ARG A 32 9.16 -30.43 -22.57
C ARG A 32 9.85 -29.23 -23.21
N VAL A 33 9.58 -28.95 -24.48
CA VAL A 33 10.14 -27.80 -25.21
C VAL A 33 9.28 -26.54 -25.00
N TYR A 34 7.96 -26.69 -24.82
CA TYR A 34 7.05 -25.57 -24.55
C TYR A 34 7.00 -25.14 -23.07
N HIS A 35 7.42 -25.96 -22.11
CA HIS A 35 7.37 -25.62 -20.68
C HIS A 35 8.39 -24.53 -20.24
N GLN A 36 9.27 -24.09 -21.13
CA GLN A 36 10.23 -22.99 -20.88
C GLN A 36 9.97 -21.76 -21.76
N ALA A 37 8.88 -21.74 -22.53
CA ALA A 37 8.64 -20.68 -23.51
C ALA A 37 7.87 -19.51 -22.89
N LEU A 38 8.52 -18.35 -22.85
CA LEU A 38 7.87 -17.06 -22.72
C LEU A 38 7.03 -16.79 -23.99
N VAL A 39 5.80 -16.32 -23.80
CA VAL A 39 4.85 -16.02 -24.88
C VAL A 39 4.75 -14.51 -25.03
N TYR A 40 5.07 -14.00 -26.22
CA TYR A 40 5.03 -12.58 -26.55
C TYR A 40 3.87 -12.28 -27.50
N ARG A 41 3.28 -11.08 -27.37
CA ARG A 41 2.37 -10.50 -28.37
C ARG A 41 3.17 -9.80 -29.45
N ASP A 42 2.57 -9.65 -30.64
CA ASP A 42 3.04 -8.73 -31.68
C ASP A 42 3.37 -7.36 -31.07
N GLY A 43 4.63 -6.94 -31.21
CA GLY A 43 5.18 -5.74 -30.56
C GLY A 43 6.16 -6.02 -29.40
N GLY A 44 6.45 -7.29 -29.09
CA GLY A 44 7.51 -7.66 -28.13
C GLY A 44 7.10 -7.63 -26.66
N ASN A 45 5.81 -7.45 -26.36
CA ASN A 45 5.31 -7.44 -25.00
C ASN A 45 5.10 -8.87 -24.49
N LEU A 46 5.71 -9.20 -23.34
CA LEU A 46 5.52 -10.48 -22.66
C LEU A 46 4.08 -10.61 -22.15
N VAL A 47 3.41 -11.71 -22.51
CA VAL A 47 2.00 -11.97 -22.17
C VAL A 47 1.87 -13.05 -21.11
N SER A 48 2.60 -14.16 -21.27
CA SER A 48 2.54 -15.30 -20.35
C SER A 48 3.81 -16.15 -20.43
N GLY A 49 3.95 -17.06 -19.49
CA GLY A 49 5.04 -18.04 -19.44
C GLY A 49 4.79 -19.01 -18.30
N SER A 50 5.54 -20.11 -18.27
CA SER A 50 5.62 -20.93 -17.05
C SER A 50 6.31 -20.14 -15.94
N LEU A 51 6.07 -20.52 -14.69
CA LEU A 51 6.74 -19.89 -13.55
C LEU A 51 8.27 -19.93 -13.71
N ASP A 52 8.83 -21.10 -14.01
CA ASP A 52 10.26 -21.29 -14.26
C ASP A 52 10.80 -20.34 -15.33
N ALA A 53 10.08 -20.17 -16.45
CA ALA A 53 10.51 -19.27 -17.54
C ALA A 53 10.48 -17.80 -17.10
N LEU A 54 9.46 -17.41 -16.33
CA LEU A 54 9.33 -16.05 -15.79
C LEU A 54 10.41 -15.76 -14.73
N VAL A 55 10.72 -16.72 -13.87
CA VAL A 55 11.83 -16.62 -12.91
C VAL A 55 13.15 -16.49 -13.67
N GLN A 56 13.39 -17.34 -14.67
CA GLN A 56 14.58 -17.26 -15.50
C GLN A 56 14.70 -15.91 -16.23
N HIS A 57 13.58 -15.33 -16.69
CA HIS A 57 13.55 -14.01 -17.30
C HIS A 57 13.86 -12.87 -16.32
N MET A 58 13.56 -13.06 -15.03
CA MET A 58 13.88 -12.10 -13.97
C MET A 58 15.37 -12.13 -13.59
N VAL A 59 16.04 -13.29 -13.68
CA VAL A 59 17.46 -13.39 -13.31
C VAL A 59 18.32 -12.73 -14.38
N PRO A 60 19.13 -11.71 -14.04
CA PRO A 60 20.01 -11.06 -15.02
C PRO A 60 21.07 -12.04 -15.54
N THR A 61 21.77 -11.63 -16.59
CA THR A 61 22.98 -12.31 -17.08
C THR A 61 24.08 -11.28 -17.30
N ALA A 62 25.22 -11.67 -17.89
CA ALA A 62 26.27 -10.70 -18.23
C ALA A 62 25.81 -9.65 -19.25
N ASP A 63 24.90 -10.00 -20.15
CA ASP A 63 24.50 -9.19 -21.31
C ASP A 63 23.01 -8.79 -21.28
N TYR A 64 22.30 -9.13 -20.20
CA TYR A 64 20.87 -8.89 -20.05
C TYR A 64 20.51 -8.47 -18.63
N TYR A 65 19.64 -7.48 -18.53
CA TYR A 65 18.97 -7.07 -17.31
C TYR A 65 17.47 -6.94 -17.59
N PRO A 66 16.58 -7.47 -16.74
CA PRO A 66 15.13 -7.37 -16.94
C PRO A 66 14.68 -5.91 -16.94
N ASP A 67 13.66 -5.59 -17.73
CA ASP A 67 13.10 -4.24 -17.69
C ASP A 67 12.44 -3.97 -16.34
N ARG A 68 12.50 -2.72 -15.89
CA ARG A 68 12.00 -2.33 -14.55
C ARG A 68 10.50 -2.56 -14.38
N ALA A 69 9.71 -2.43 -15.44
CA ALA A 69 8.27 -2.62 -15.37
C ALA A 69 7.93 -4.10 -15.17
N TYR A 70 8.60 -5.00 -15.88
CA TYR A 70 8.53 -6.43 -15.67
C TYR A 70 9.00 -6.80 -14.26
N LEU A 71 10.16 -6.30 -13.82
CA LEU A 71 10.69 -6.62 -12.49
C LEU A 71 9.70 -6.23 -11.39
N PHE A 72 9.16 -5.01 -11.44
CA PHE A 72 8.12 -4.57 -10.51
C PHE A 72 6.87 -5.46 -10.57
N ALA A 73 6.32 -5.69 -11.77
CA ALA A 73 5.09 -6.46 -11.95
C ALA A 73 5.25 -7.92 -11.52
N PHE A 74 6.35 -8.55 -11.88
CA PHE A 74 6.66 -9.94 -11.54
C PHE A 74 6.93 -10.09 -10.04
N LEU A 75 7.78 -9.26 -9.43
CA LEU A 75 8.00 -9.31 -7.99
C LEU A 75 6.69 -9.06 -7.23
N LEU A 76 5.87 -8.09 -7.64
CA LEU A 76 4.56 -7.82 -7.04
C LEU A 76 3.64 -9.04 -7.08
N SER A 77 3.44 -9.59 -8.29
CA SER A 77 2.44 -10.63 -8.57
C SER A 77 2.91 -12.06 -8.27
N SER A 78 4.22 -12.32 -8.25
CA SER A 78 4.80 -13.63 -7.93
C SER A 78 4.33 -14.16 -6.58
N ARG A 79 3.97 -13.29 -5.64
CA ARG A 79 3.40 -13.65 -4.33
C ARG A 79 2.09 -14.43 -4.40
N LEU A 80 1.43 -14.44 -5.57
CA LEU A 80 0.27 -15.28 -5.82
C LEU A 80 0.65 -16.73 -6.14
N PHE A 81 1.90 -17.00 -6.54
CA PHE A 81 2.35 -18.28 -7.08
C PHE A 81 3.54 -18.89 -6.35
N ILE A 82 4.43 -18.08 -5.78
CA ILE A 82 5.68 -18.49 -5.12
C ILE A 82 5.98 -17.61 -3.91
N LYS A 83 6.55 -18.16 -2.83
CA LYS A 83 6.95 -17.36 -1.66
C LYS A 83 8.24 -16.60 -1.96
N PRO A 84 8.44 -15.38 -1.42
CA PRO A 84 9.67 -14.61 -1.66
C PRO A 84 10.98 -15.37 -1.35
N HIS A 85 11.01 -16.20 -0.29
CA HIS A 85 12.20 -16.99 0.04
C HIS A 85 12.44 -18.15 -0.95
N GLU A 86 11.37 -18.79 -1.44
CA GLU A 86 11.45 -19.82 -2.48
C GLU A 86 11.94 -19.21 -3.79
N LEU A 87 11.37 -18.06 -4.17
CA LEU A 87 11.79 -17.30 -5.37
C LEU A 87 13.27 -16.90 -5.29
N LEU A 88 13.71 -16.34 -4.16
CA LEU A 88 15.13 -15.98 -4.00
C LEU A 88 16.03 -17.22 -3.97
N GLY A 89 15.53 -18.36 -3.49
CA GLY A 89 16.18 -19.66 -3.59
C GLY A 89 16.39 -20.08 -5.05
N GLU A 90 15.36 -20.02 -5.88
CA GLU A 90 15.45 -20.32 -7.32
C GLU A 90 16.41 -19.37 -8.05
N VAL A 91 16.39 -18.07 -7.71
CA VAL A 91 17.37 -17.10 -8.22
C VAL A 91 18.79 -17.53 -7.85
N CYS A 92 19.03 -17.95 -6.62
CA CYS A 92 20.35 -18.44 -6.19
C CYS A 92 20.78 -19.69 -6.97
N GLU A 93 19.87 -20.64 -7.21
CA GLU A 93 20.16 -21.85 -7.98
C GLU A 93 20.49 -21.53 -9.44
N LEU A 94 19.73 -20.62 -10.07
CA LEU A 94 20.01 -20.14 -11.42
C LEU A 94 21.36 -19.42 -11.50
N CYS A 95 21.72 -18.62 -10.49
CA CYS A 95 23.05 -18.01 -10.40
C CYS A 95 24.17 -19.07 -10.36
N ASP A 96 23.99 -20.11 -9.54
CA ASP A 96 24.97 -21.20 -9.42
C ASP A 96 25.05 -22.04 -10.71
N GLN A 97 23.95 -22.18 -11.47
CA GLN A 97 23.95 -22.80 -12.79
C GLN A 97 24.67 -21.94 -13.84
N GLN A 98 24.42 -20.63 -13.86
CA GLN A 98 25.12 -19.69 -14.74
C GLN A 98 26.64 -19.66 -14.48
N GLN A 99 27.06 -19.84 -13.22
CA GLN A 99 28.47 -20.02 -12.85
C GLN A 99 29.10 -21.29 -13.44
N LYS A 100 28.32 -22.38 -13.55
CA LYS A 100 28.80 -23.69 -14.04
C LYS A 100 28.77 -23.80 -15.57
N LEU A 101 28.02 -22.96 -16.28
CA LEU A 101 27.95 -22.88 -17.74
C LEU A 101 29.12 -22.10 -18.39
N GLY A 102 30.18 -21.82 -17.63
CA GLY A 102 31.46 -21.36 -18.16
C GLY A 102 32.20 -22.50 -18.87
N ASP A 103 32.22 -22.44 -20.20
CA ASP A 103 32.96 -23.34 -21.08
C ASP A 103 34.38 -23.60 -20.55
N LYS A 104 34.83 -24.85 -20.59
CA LYS A 104 36.11 -25.26 -19.96
C LYS A 104 37.34 -24.62 -20.61
N HIS A 105 37.20 -23.84 -21.70
CA HIS A 105 38.26 -23.10 -22.36
C HIS A 105 37.82 -21.65 -22.69
N GLY A 106 38.11 -20.67 -21.80
CA GLY A 106 37.87 -19.22 -22.00
C GLY A 106 37.70 -18.41 -20.70
N PRO A 107 37.67 -17.04 -20.70
CA PRO A 107 37.80 -16.19 -19.50
C PRO A 107 36.50 -16.15 -18.67
N ALA A 108 36.14 -17.28 -18.08
CA ALA A 108 34.93 -17.44 -17.25
C ALA A 108 34.87 -16.44 -16.09
N LYS A 109 36.02 -16.04 -15.55
CA LYS A 109 36.14 -15.03 -14.49
C LYS A 109 35.64 -13.65 -14.95
N GLU A 110 35.89 -13.26 -16.19
CA GLU A 110 35.50 -11.94 -16.71
C GLU A 110 33.99 -11.86 -16.97
N ARG A 111 33.40 -12.92 -17.56
CA ARG A 111 31.94 -13.00 -17.74
C ARG A 111 31.20 -13.02 -16.40
N LEU A 112 31.74 -13.76 -15.43
CA LEU A 112 31.14 -13.84 -14.10
C LEU A 112 31.26 -12.51 -13.35
N GLY A 113 32.38 -11.80 -13.49
CA GLY A 113 32.56 -10.45 -12.97
C GLY A 113 31.57 -9.43 -13.57
N ARG A 114 31.17 -9.57 -14.84
CA ARG A 114 30.16 -8.70 -15.47
C ARG A 114 28.72 -9.00 -15.01
N PHE A 115 28.43 -10.24 -14.63
CA PHE A 115 27.12 -10.64 -14.11
C PHE A 115 26.87 -10.18 -12.67
N VAL A 116 27.89 -10.22 -11.80
CA VAL A 116 27.75 -9.91 -10.37
C VAL A 116 27.15 -8.51 -10.09
N PRO A 117 27.57 -7.42 -10.77
CA PRO A 117 26.95 -6.11 -10.60
C PRO A 117 25.44 -6.10 -10.88
N HIS A 118 24.99 -6.80 -11.91
CA HIS A 118 23.55 -6.91 -12.22
C HIS A 118 22.79 -7.68 -11.12
N LEU A 119 23.39 -8.71 -10.54
CA LEU A 119 22.77 -9.43 -9.43
C LEU A 119 22.66 -8.57 -8.17
N VAL A 120 23.70 -7.79 -7.87
CA VAL A 120 23.66 -6.81 -6.76
C VAL A 120 22.61 -5.73 -7.04
N GLN A 121 22.48 -5.29 -8.28
CA GLN A 121 21.43 -4.34 -8.69
C GLN A 121 20.02 -4.95 -8.53
N LEU A 122 19.79 -6.19 -8.96
CA LEU A 122 18.52 -6.90 -8.75
C LEU A 122 18.14 -6.96 -7.27
N LEU A 123 19.09 -7.32 -6.40
CA LEU A 123 18.86 -7.32 -4.95
C LEU A 123 18.56 -5.91 -4.42
N ALA A 124 19.29 -4.89 -4.89
CA ALA A 124 19.04 -3.51 -4.48
C ALA A 124 17.61 -3.08 -4.84
N GLU A 125 17.20 -3.29 -6.09
CA GLU A 125 15.85 -2.95 -6.58
C GLU A 125 14.76 -3.72 -5.81
N TRP A 126 14.97 -5.01 -5.49
CA TRP A 126 14.03 -5.78 -4.67
C TRP A 126 13.97 -5.24 -3.23
N THR A 127 15.10 -5.01 -2.57
CA THR A 127 15.14 -4.48 -1.19
C THR A 127 14.55 -3.08 -1.08
N GLU A 128 14.64 -2.28 -2.14
CA GLU A 128 14.03 -0.96 -2.22
C GLU A 128 12.52 -1.04 -2.44
N THR A 129 12.08 -1.88 -3.38
CA THR A 129 10.67 -1.94 -3.81
C THR A 129 9.80 -2.69 -2.80
N PHE A 130 10.32 -3.78 -2.22
CA PHE A 130 9.58 -4.66 -1.31
C PHE A 130 10.38 -5.01 -0.05
N PRO A 131 10.71 -4.01 0.79
CA PRO A 131 11.54 -4.21 1.98
C PRO A 131 10.94 -5.24 2.95
N TYR A 132 9.61 -5.39 2.99
CA TYR A 132 8.94 -6.31 3.90
C TYR A 132 9.27 -7.79 3.69
N ASP A 133 9.64 -8.20 2.46
CA ASP A 133 10.05 -9.58 2.17
C ASP A 133 11.30 -9.97 2.99
N PHE A 134 12.16 -9.01 3.28
CA PHE A 134 13.43 -9.20 3.97
C PHE A 134 13.30 -9.23 5.50
N ARG A 135 12.08 -9.17 6.05
CA ARG A 135 11.81 -9.53 7.45
C ARG A 135 11.80 -11.04 7.67
N ASP A 136 11.68 -11.84 6.61
CA ASP A 136 11.78 -13.29 6.69
C ASP A 136 13.25 -13.72 6.80
N GLU A 137 13.60 -14.39 7.89
CA GLU A 137 14.96 -14.88 8.14
C GLU A 137 15.48 -15.80 7.03
N ARG A 138 14.60 -16.53 6.33
CA ARG A 138 14.98 -17.38 5.19
C ARG A 138 15.43 -16.53 4.01
N VAL A 139 14.71 -15.45 3.69
CA VAL A 139 15.12 -14.48 2.67
C VAL A 139 16.48 -13.87 3.05
N MET A 140 16.65 -13.44 4.30
CA MET A 140 17.91 -12.87 4.77
C MET A 140 19.08 -13.87 4.79
N ALA A 141 18.81 -15.16 4.97
CA ALA A 141 19.83 -16.21 4.82
C ALA A 141 20.33 -16.30 3.36
N HIS A 142 19.43 -16.25 2.39
CA HIS A 142 19.80 -16.19 0.97
C HIS A 142 20.57 -14.91 0.64
N VAL A 143 20.12 -13.74 1.11
CA VAL A 143 20.84 -12.46 0.90
C VAL A 143 22.26 -12.52 1.44
N ARG A 144 22.47 -13.02 2.67
CA ARG A 144 23.80 -13.18 3.26
C ARG A 144 24.70 -14.11 2.45
N SER A 145 24.17 -15.24 2.01
CA SER A 145 24.91 -16.18 1.15
C SER A 145 25.29 -15.55 -0.19
N LEU A 146 24.33 -14.90 -0.85
CA LEU A 146 24.48 -14.35 -2.18
C LEU A 146 25.45 -13.16 -2.20
N THR A 147 25.28 -12.21 -1.26
CA THR A 147 26.16 -11.05 -1.12
C THR A 147 27.61 -11.45 -0.81
N GLN A 148 27.81 -12.46 0.05
CA GLN A 148 29.14 -13.00 0.33
C GLN A 148 29.77 -13.62 -0.94
N LYS A 149 29.00 -14.41 -1.70
CA LYS A 149 29.45 -14.99 -2.98
C LYS A 149 29.84 -13.88 -3.97
N CYS A 150 29.01 -12.84 -4.13
CA CYS A 150 29.28 -11.71 -5.01
C CYS A 150 30.62 -11.03 -4.69
N VAL A 151 30.88 -10.72 -3.42
CA VAL A 151 32.14 -10.07 -2.99
C VAL A 151 33.36 -10.98 -3.16
N THR A 152 33.20 -12.28 -3.01
CA THR A 152 34.28 -13.25 -3.25
C THR A 152 34.64 -13.33 -4.74
N ILE A 153 33.65 -13.28 -5.62
CA ILE A 153 33.83 -13.36 -7.08
C ILE A 153 34.37 -12.04 -7.63
N GLU A 154 33.73 -10.93 -7.27
CA GLU A 154 34.03 -9.58 -7.76
C GLU A 154 34.23 -8.64 -6.56
N PRO A 155 35.46 -8.50 -6.05
CA PRO A 155 35.73 -7.68 -4.87
C PRO A 155 35.35 -6.21 -5.04
N GLY A 156 35.26 -5.72 -6.29
CA GLY A 156 34.82 -4.37 -6.64
C GLY A 156 33.45 -4.01 -6.09
N VAL A 157 32.50 -4.97 -6.01
CA VAL A 157 31.12 -4.71 -5.58
C VAL A 157 30.93 -4.61 -4.06
N ARG A 158 32.01 -4.69 -3.27
CA ARG A 158 31.95 -4.72 -1.79
C ARG A 158 31.26 -3.48 -1.24
N LYS A 159 31.51 -2.31 -1.82
CA LYS A 159 30.95 -1.04 -1.35
C LYS A 159 29.44 -1.00 -1.62
N GLU A 160 29.03 -1.40 -2.82
CA GLU A 160 27.64 -1.49 -3.27
C GLU A 160 26.84 -2.45 -2.40
N VAL A 161 27.38 -3.64 -2.14
CA VAL A 161 26.78 -4.62 -1.21
C VAL A 161 26.63 -4.05 0.19
N SER A 162 27.66 -3.36 0.69
CA SER A 162 27.62 -2.76 2.03
C SER A 162 26.55 -1.65 2.12
N THR A 163 26.45 -0.81 1.09
CA THR A 163 25.43 0.23 0.97
C THR A 163 24.02 -0.37 0.86
N LEU A 164 23.83 -1.41 0.06
CA LEU A 164 22.57 -2.14 -0.06
C LEU A 164 22.09 -2.64 1.31
N LEU A 165 22.95 -3.34 2.05
CA LEU A 165 22.59 -3.91 3.35
C LEU A 165 22.32 -2.82 4.41
N GLN A 166 23.08 -1.73 4.39
CA GLN A 166 22.84 -0.56 5.25
C GLN A 166 21.48 0.10 4.93
N ASN A 167 21.17 0.31 3.66
CA ASN A 167 19.91 0.90 3.21
C ASN A 167 18.72 0.02 3.60
N LEU A 168 18.84 -1.30 3.40
CA LEU A 168 17.81 -2.25 3.80
C LEU A 168 17.56 -2.21 5.31
N LEU A 169 18.62 -2.26 6.13
CA LEU A 169 18.50 -2.19 7.59
C LEU A 169 17.84 -0.88 8.03
N HIS A 170 18.24 0.25 7.44
CA HIS A 170 17.64 1.55 7.73
C HIS A 170 16.15 1.57 7.40
N ARG A 171 15.76 1.08 6.21
CA ARG A 171 14.36 0.99 5.80
C ARG A 171 13.54 0.11 6.74
N LEU A 172 14.02 -1.10 7.03
CA LEU A 172 13.34 -2.02 7.96
C LEU A 172 13.14 -1.39 9.35
N THR A 173 14.16 -0.73 9.88
CA THR A 173 14.08 -0.02 11.16
C THR A 173 13.05 1.11 11.14
N THR A 174 13.00 1.87 10.06
CA THR A 174 12.03 2.96 9.87
C THR A 174 10.61 2.42 9.80
N LEU A 175 10.38 1.34 9.05
CA LEU A 175 9.08 0.66 8.98
C LEU A 175 8.64 0.12 10.35
N GLU A 176 9.54 -0.50 11.11
CA GLU A 176 9.23 -1.02 12.45
C GLU A 176 8.84 0.09 13.43
N LYS A 177 9.62 1.17 13.49
CA LYS A 177 9.30 2.34 14.33
C LYS A 177 7.95 2.96 13.97
N TYR A 178 7.63 3.00 12.69
CA TYR A 178 6.36 3.52 12.23
C TYR A 178 5.17 2.63 12.63
N GLU A 179 5.31 1.32 12.51
CA GLU A 179 4.31 0.35 12.96
C GLU A 179 4.09 0.42 14.48
N GLU A 180 5.15 0.59 15.27
CA GLU A 180 5.05 0.82 16.71
C GLU A 180 4.33 2.14 17.04
N PHE A 181 4.64 3.21 16.31
CA PHE A 181 3.94 4.49 16.42
C PHE A 181 2.45 4.33 16.13
N LEU A 182 2.08 3.67 15.03
CA LEU A 182 0.68 3.42 14.68
C LEU A 182 -0.03 2.58 15.76
N HIS A 183 0.63 1.53 16.27
CA HIS A 183 0.08 0.71 17.34
C HIS A 183 -0.19 1.54 18.60
N ARG A 184 0.74 2.42 18.98
CA ARG A 184 0.58 3.33 20.12
C ARG A 184 -0.59 4.30 19.91
N VAL A 185 -0.68 4.94 18.75
CA VAL A 185 -1.79 5.87 18.44
C VAL A 185 -3.14 5.15 18.53
N ASN A 186 -3.25 3.94 18.00
CA ASN A 186 -4.50 3.17 18.01
C ASN A 186 -4.86 2.64 19.41
N SER A 187 -3.88 2.23 20.21
CA SER A 187 -4.12 1.77 21.58
C SER A 187 -4.46 2.91 22.53
N GLU A 188 -3.76 4.05 22.46
CA GLU A 188 -4.03 5.26 23.25
C GLU A 188 -5.41 5.84 22.94
N SER A 189 -5.84 5.77 21.67
CA SER A 189 -7.18 6.19 21.28
C SER A 189 -8.27 5.37 21.98
N SER A 190 -8.01 4.08 22.22
CA SER A 190 -8.96 3.18 22.86
C SER A 190 -8.98 3.36 24.39
N THR A 191 -7.82 3.55 25.02
CA THR A 191 -7.73 3.72 26.49
C THR A 191 -8.13 5.12 26.94
N SER A 192 -7.75 6.17 26.23
CA SER A 192 -8.10 7.58 26.52
C SER A 192 -9.62 7.81 26.57
N CYS A 193 -10.36 7.22 25.63
CA CYS A 193 -11.82 7.35 25.56
C CYS A 193 -12.51 6.60 26.71
N VAL A 194 -12.04 5.39 27.05
CA VAL A 194 -12.60 4.56 28.13
C VAL A 194 -12.26 5.13 29.51
N ASP A 195 -11.05 5.64 29.71
CA ASP A 195 -10.66 6.32 30.94
C ASP A 195 -11.39 7.64 31.11
N SER A 196 -11.60 8.41 30.05
CA SER A 196 -12.39 9.65 30.10
C SER A 196 -13.86 9.37 30.43
N LEU A 197 -14.48 8.35 29.80
CA LEU A 197 -15.86 7.94 30.12
C LEU A 197 -15.98 7.38 31.55
N SER A 198 -15.06 6.51 31.95
CA SER A 198 -15.10 5.87 33.27
C SER A 198 -14.70 6.81 34.42
N THR A 199 -13.90 7.84 34.14
CA THR A 199 -13.60 8.95 35.06
C THR A 199 -14.82 9.87 35.20
N LEU A 200 -15.53 10.18 34.11
CA LEU A 200 -16.80 10.91 34.14
C LEU A 200 -17.87 10.15 34.95
N GLN A 201 -17.89 8.82 34.88
CA GLN A 201 -18.80 7.96 35.66
C GLN A 201 -18.43 7.80 37.14
N ARG A 202 -17.14 7.90 37.51
CA ARG A 202 -16.65 7.64 38.88
C ARG A 202 -16.31 8.88 39.70
N CYS A 203 -16.12 10.05 39.10
CA CYS A 203 -15.69 11.24 39.81
C CYS A 203 -16.88 12.08 40.34
N THR A 204 -17.02 12.14 41.66
CA THR A 204 -17.84 13.12 42.39
C THR A 204 -17.10 14.42 42.71
N GLY A 205 -15.79 14.52 42.39
CA GLY A 205 -14.93 15.66 42.72
C GLY A 205 -14.72 16.65 41.55
N GLY A 206 -15.01 17.93 41.81
CA GLY A 206 -15.19 18.98 40.79
C GLY A 206 -13.99 19.33 39.90
N ASP A 207 -12.74 19.22 40.33
CA ASP A 207 -11.60 19.77 39.56
C ASP A 207 -10.96 18.82 38.55
N LYS A 208 -10.97 17.49 38.81
CA LYS A 208 -10.56 16.50 37.81
C LYS A 208 -11.62 16.31 36.71
N LEU A 209 -12.90 16.36 37.11
CA LEU A 209 -14.05 16.35 36.20
C LEU A 209 -14.03 17.56 35.25
N LYS A 210 -13.69 18.75 35.75
CA LYS A 210 -13.55 19.96 34.91
C LYS A 210 -12.49 19.80 33.82
N ARG A 211 -11.30 19.24 34.11
CA ARG A 211 -10.22 19.12 33.11
C ARG A 211 -10.48 18.05 32.04
N SER A 212 -11.12 16.94 32.37
CA SER A 212 -11.53 15.92 31.39
C SER A 212 -12.72 16.41 30.54
N ALA A 213 -13.69 17.08 31.17
CA ALA A 213 -14.78 17.74 30.47
C ALA A 213 -14.29 18.89 29.56
N LEU A 214 -13.28 19.66 29.96
CA LEU A 214 -12.68 20.73 29.15
C LEU A 214 -12.07 20.18 27.85
N ARG A 215 -11.35 19.05 27.94
CA ARG A 215 -10.74 18.40 26.76
C ARG A 215 -11.79 17.83 25.79
N LEU A 216 -12.92 17.36 26.31
CA LEU A 216 -14.08 16.94 25.50
C LEU A 216 -14.88 18.11 24.93
N GLN A 217 -14.68 19.33 25.45
CA GLN A 217 -15.36 20.55 24.99
C GLN A 217 -14.57 21.39 24.00
N MET A 218 -13.25 21.19 23.87
CA MET A 218 -12.45 21.96 22.90
C MET A 218 -13.00 21.75 21.50
N ASP A 219 -13.31 22.86 20.82
CA ASP A 219 -13.80 22.84 19.46
C ASP A 219 -12.65 22.81 18.46
N VAL A 220 -12.78 22.03 17.39
CA VAL A 220 -11.77 22.04 16.31
C VAL A 220 -11.52 23.46 15.77
N THR A 221 -12.55 24.32 15.76
CA THR A 221 -12.43 25.72 15.33
C THR A 221 -11.70 26.60 16.34
N GLU A 222 -11.60 26.19 17.61
CA GLU A 222 -10.77 26.87 18.61
C GLU A 222 -9.32 26.40 18.55
N LEU A 223 -9.11 25.09 18.34
CA LEU A 223 -7.77 24.51 18.22
C LEU A 223 -7.06 24.94 16.93
N CYS A 224 -7.79 24.97 15.82
CA CYS A 224 -7.28 25.38 14.52
C CYS A 224 -8.32 26.27 13.81
N PRO A 225 -8.36 27.59 14.08
CA PRO A 225 -9.36 28.47 13.48
C PRO A 225 -9.26 28.62 11.96
N ASN A 226 -8.10 28.31 11.36
CA ASN A 226 -7.86 28.46 9.93
C ASN A 226 -8.08 27.12 9.18
N PRO A 227 -9.12 27.02 8.32
CA PRO A 227 -9.40 25.81 7.54
C PRO A 227 -8.25 25.36 6.64
N ALA A 228 -7.52 26.30 6.03
CA ALA A 228 -6.40 25.98 5.15
C ALA A 228 -5.24 25.33 5.92
N LEU A 229 -4.97 25.79 7.14
CA LEU A 229 -3.98 25.15 8.00
C LEU A 229 -4.42 23.75 8.42
N LEU A 230 -5.69 23.55 8.76
CA LEU A 230 -6.20 22.22 9.07
C LEU A 230 -6.05 21.28 7.86
N ALA A 231 -6.42 21.74 6.65
CA ALA A 231 -6.25 20.96 5.43
C ALA A 231 -4.79 20.56 5.16
N GLN A 232 -3.83 21.47 5.40
CA GLN A 232 -2.40 21.17 5.33
C GLN A 232 -1.98 20.11 6.35
N GLN A 233 -2.43 20.22 7.60
CA GLN A 233 -2.10 19.23 8.64
C GLN A 233 -2.69 17.85 8.33
N LEU A 234 -3.96 17.80 7.88
CA LEU A 234 -4.58 16.56 7.42
C LEU A 234 -3.78 15.92 6.26
N THR A 235 -3.31 16.75 5.33
CA THR A 235 -2.49 16.32 4.20
C THR A 235 -1.14 15.76 4.65
N HIS A 236 -0.44 16.41 5.57
CA HIS A 236 0.82 15.89 6.12
C HIS A 236 0.63 14.53 6.80
N ILE A 237 -0.42 14.42 7.61
CA ILE A 237 -0.78 13.18 8.29
C ILE A 237 -1.09 12.05 7.29
N GLU A 238 -1.79 12.35 6.20
CA GLU A 238 -2.15 11.36 5.19
C GLU A 238 -0.99 10.98 4.28
N LEU A 239 -0.14 11.92 3.89
CA LEU A 239 1.06 11.64 3.13
C LEU A 239 2.03 10.78 3.94
N GLU A 240 2.20 11.07 5.24
CA GLU A 240 2.95 10.20 6.14
C GLU A 240 2.37 8.79 6.09
N ARG A 241 1.09 8.58 6.39
CA ARG A 241 0.49 7.23 6.35
C ARG A 241 0.62 6.53 4.99
N LEU A 242 0.35 7.25 3.90
CA LEU A 242 0.38 6.69 2.55
C LEU A 242 1.79 6.23 2.16
N SER A 243 2.84 6.99 2.55
CA SER A 243 4.23 6.66 2.25
C SER A 243 4.74 5.35 2.84
N TYR A 244 4.04 4.81 3.84
CA TYR A 244 4.37 3.52 4.45
C TYR A 244 3.54 2.35 3.90
N ILE A 245 2.61 2.59 2.98
CA ILE A 245 1.81 1.53 2.37
C ILE A 245 2.59 0.93 1.19
N GLY A 246 3.00 -0.32 1.35
CA GLY A 246 3.64 -1.07 0.26
C GLY A 246 2.63 -1.53 -0.80
N PRO A 247 2.99 -1.59 -2.10
CA PRO A 247 2.13 -2.13 -3.16
C PRO A 247 1.66 -3.57 -2.88
N GLU A 248 2.47 -4.37 -2.18
CA GLU A 248 2.14 -5.72 -1.73
C GLU A 248 0.97 -5.76 -0.74
N GLU A 249 0.70 -4.67 0.00
CA GLU A 249 -0.43 -4.61 0.94
C GLU A 249 -1.77 -4.64 0.21
N PHE A 250 -1.84 -4.07 -1.00
CA PHE A 250 -3.04 -4.10 -1.83
C PHE A 250 -3.31 -5.51 -2.37
N VAL A 251 -2.27 -6.24 -2.77
CA VAL A 251 -2.41 -7.63 -3.22
C VAL A 251 -2.85 -8.52 -2.05
N GLN A 252 -2.30 -8.29 -0.85
CA GLN A 252 -2.73 -8.98 0.37
C GLN A 252 -4.18 -8.67 0.72
N ALA A 253 -4.63 -7.42 0.60
CA ALA A 253 -6.02 -7.04 0.85
C ALA A 253 -6.99 -7.77 -0.10
N PHE A 254 -6.66 -7.82 -1.40
CA PHE A 254 -7.45 -8.55 -2.38
C PHE A 254 -7.50 -10.06 -2.10
N ALA A 255 -6.37 -10.65 -1.69
CA ALA A 255 -6.31 -12.08 -1.33
C ALA A 255 -7.14 -12.41 -0.08
N LYS A 256 -7.20 -11.50 0.92
CA LYS A 256 -8.04 -11.68 2.13
C LYS A 256 -9.54 -11.73 1.80
N GLU A 257 -9.99 -10.94 0.83
CA GLU A 257 -11.40 -10.92 0.39
C GLU A 257 -11.81 -12.18 -0.39
N ASN A 258 -10.83 -12.99 -0.82
CA ASN A 258 -11.06 -14.21 -1.59
C ASN A 258 -10.39 -15.44 -0.92
N PRO A 259 -10.97 -15.98 0.19
CA PRO A 259 -10.34 -17.03 1.01
C PRO A 259 -10.07 -18.35 0.29
N HIS A 260 -10.67 -18.57 -0.88
CA HIS A 260 -10.48 -19.76 -1.71
C HIS A 260 -9.17 -19.74 -2.50
N LEU A 261 -8.46 -18.60 -2.60
CA LEU A 261 -7.12 -18.59 -3.14
C LEU A 261 -6.12 -19.13 -2.11
N GLU A 262 -5.55 -20.31 -2.38
CA GLU A 262 -4.31 -20.72 -1.73
C GLU A 262 -3.18 -19.82 -2.21
N THR A 263 -2.88 -18.78 -1.43
CA THR A 263 -1.80 -17.83 -1.73
C THR A 263 -0.61 -18.01 -0.80
N SER A 264 0.56 -17.58 -1.27
CA SER A 264 1.81 -17.56 -0.51
C SER A 264 1.73 -16.64 0.73
N PHE A 265 0.71 -15.77 0.79
CA PHE A 265 0.48 -14.75 1.83
C PHE A 265 0.18 -15.29 3.24
N LYS A 266 -0.15 -16.58 3.41
CA LYS A 266 -0.45 -17.14 4.75
C LYS A 266 0.76 -17.07 5.70
N ASP A 267 1.98 -17.11 5.15
CA ASP A 267 3.23 -17.07 5.93
C ASP A 267 3.86 -15.67 5.99
N MET A 268 3.33 -14.69 5.24
CA MET A 268 3.87 -13.33 5.26
C MET A 268 3.41 -12.59 6.52
N LYS A 269 4.35 -11.90 7.19
CA LYS A 269 4.03 -11.06 8.35
C LYS A 269 3.02 -10.00 7.91
N LYS A 270 1.81 -10.03 8.49
CA LYS A 270 0.72 -9.10 8.14
C LYS A 270 1.16 -7.66 8.42
N THR A 271 1.29 -6.86 7.37
CA THR A 271 1.34 -5.41 7.45
C THR A 271 -0.08 -4.88 7.65
N ARG A 272 -0.20 -3.73 8.32
CA ARG A 272 -1.50 -3.14 8.68
C ARG A 272 -1.55 -1.65 8.34
N ASN A 273 -0.66 -1.16 7.49
CA ASN A 273 -0.59 0.27 7.17
C ASN A 273 -1.79 0.64 6.30
N LEU A 274 -2.13 -0.18 5.32
CA LEU A 274 -3.34 0.00 4.51
C LEU A 274 -4.61 -0.03 5.37
N GLU A 275 -4.74 -1.00 6.27
CA GLU A 275 -5.87 -1.08 7.23
C GLU A 275 -5.94 0.19 8.11
N SER A 276 -4.78 0.68 8.58
CA SER A 276 -4.68 1.88 9.41
C SER A 276 -5.04 3.16 8.63
N TYR A 277 -4.70 3.24 7.35
CA TYR A 277 -5.07 4.35 6.49
C TYR A 277 -6.59 4.40 6.23
N VAL A 278 -7.21 3.24 5.98
CA VAL A 278 -8.68 3.14 5.88
C VAL A 278 -9.34 3.50 7.22
N GLN A 279 -8.79 3.06 8.34
CA GLN A 279 -9.29 3.45 9.66
C GLN A 279 -9.17 4.95 9.91
N TRP A 280 -8.10 5.60 9.42
CA TRP A 280 -7.97 7.04 9.50
C TRP A 280 -9.09 7.78 8.75
N PHE A 281 -9.39 7.39 7.51
CA PHE A 281 -10.52 7.94 6.74
C PHE A 281 -11.82 7.88 7.54
N ASN A 282 -12.11 6.71 8.10
CA ASN A 282 -13.30 6.49 8.91
C ASN A 282 -13.29 7.36 10.17
N ARG A 283 -12.16 7.41 10.88
CA ARG A 283 -12.00 8.22 12.09
C ARG A 283 -12.22 9.71 11.81
N LEU A 284 -11.67 10.23 10.73
CA LEU A 284 -11.88 11.62 10.32
C LEU A 284 -13.36 11.87 10.01
N SER A 285 -14.01 10.97 9.26
CA SER A 285 -15.44 11.07 8.94
C SER A 285 -16.31 11.10 10.20
N TYR A 286 -16.05 10.21 11.16
CA TYR A 286 -16.76 10.18 12.45
C TYR A 286 -16.45 11.39 13.32
N PHE A 287 -15.22 11.89 13.29
CA PHE A 287 -14.81 13.09 14.01
C PHE A 287 -15.58 14.31 13.52
N VAL A 288 -15.67 14.52 12.21
CA VAL A 288 -16.48 15.58 11.58
C VAL A 288 -17.94 15.50 12.03
N ALA A 289 -18.53 14.31 11.97
CA ALA A 289 -19.91 14.10 12.42
C ALA A 289 -20.10 14.45 13.90
N THR A 290 -19.15 14.04 14.73
CA THR A 290 -19.17 14.29 16.18
C THR A 290 -19.02 15.77 16.52
N GLU A 291 -18.11 16.49 15.84
CA GLU A 291 -17.89 17.92 16.04
C GLU A 291 -19.13 18.75 15.70
N VAL A 292 -19.92 18.34 14.71
CA VAL A 292 -21.21 19.00 14.43
C VAL A 292 -22.24 18.62 15.49
N CYS A 293 -22.38 17.33 15.82
CA CYS A 293 -23.44 16.84 16.69
C CYS A 293 -23.26 17.20 18.16
N LYS A 294 -22.04 17.50 18.64
CA LYS A 294 -21.81 17.93 20.02
C LYS A 294 -22.45 19.28 20.36
N HIS A 295 -22.76 20.11 19.36
CA HIS A 295 -23.37 21.43 19.56
C HIS A 295 -24.90 21.38 19.63
N VAL A 296 -25.44 21.79 20.78
CA VAL A 296 -26.89 21.86 21.01
C VAL A 296 -27.54 22.99 20.22
N LYS A 297 -26.88 24.15 20.08
CA LYS A 297 -27.47 25.32 19.41
C LYS A 297 -27.30 25.24 17.90
N LYS A 298 -28.40 25.45 17.16
CA LYS A 298 -28.41 25.47 15.68
C LYS A 298 -27.35 26.39 15.07
N LYS A 299 -27.20 27.60 15.60
CA LYS A 299 -26.24 28.59 15.09
C LYS A 299 -24.79 28.10 15.18
N GLN A 300 -24.44 27.36 16.23
CA GLN A 300 -23.10 26.79 16.40
C GLN A 300 -22.88 25.64 15.41
N ARG A 301 -23.86 24.74 15.26
CA ARG A 301 -23.77 23.67 14.25
C ARG A 301 -23.55 24.19 12.83
N VAL A 302 -24.27 25.23 12.44
CA VAL A 302 -24.08 25.87 11.11
C VAL A 302 -22.65 26.36 10.95
N LYS A 303 -22.08 27.05 11.95
CA LYS A 303 -20.69 27.53 11.91
C LYS A 303 -19.67 26.40 11.76
N VAL A 304 -19.83 25.31 12.52
CA VAL A 304 -18.91 24.16 12.44
C VAL A 304 -19.04 23.44 11.11
N MET A 305 -20.25 23.32 10.56
CA MET A 305 -20.45 22.81 9.20
C MET A 305 -19.77 23.71 8.17
N GLU A 306 -19.97 25.03 8.21
CA GLU A 306 -19.29 25.98 7.31
C GLU A 306 -17.77 25.86 7.37
N TYR A 307 -17.21 25.72 8.58
CA TYR A 307 -15.78 25.49 8.78
C TYR A 307 -15.30 24.21 8.07
N TRP A 308 -15.97 23.07 8.29
CA TRP A 308 -15.58 21.82 7.64
C TRP A 308 -15.73 21.84 6.13
N ILE A 309 -16.73 22.57 5.61
CA ILE A 309 -16.93 22.78 4.17
C ILE A 309 -15.76 23.55 3.58
N GLU A 310 -15.27 24.57 4.29
CA GLU A 310 -14.11 25.33 3.84
C GLU A 310 -12.83 24.49 3.96
N THR A 311 -12.66 23.69 5.01
CA THR A 311 -11.54 22.75 5.12
C THR A 311 -11.54 21.75 3.97
N ALA A 312 -12.72 21.22 3.59
CA ALA A 312 -12.87 20.33 2.44
C ALA A 312 -12.48 21.02 1.13
N ARG A 313 -12.88 22.28 0.92
CA ARG A 313 -12.44 23.09 -0.23
C ARG A 313 -10.93 23.21 -0.28
N GLU A 314 -10.28 23.49 0.85
CA GLU A 314 -8.82 23.60 0.91
C GLU A 314 -8.14 22.25 0.67
N CYS A 315 -8.71 21.13 1.15
CA CYS A 315 -8.25 19.80 0.79
C CYS A 315 -8.32 19.57 -0.73
N PHE A 316 -9.40 19.98 -1.40
CA PHE A 316 -9.51 19.92 -2.86
C PHE A 316 -8.43 20.76 -3.55
N ASN A 317 -8.23 22.01 -3.13
CA ASN A 317 -7.22 22.91 -3.71
C ASN A 317 -5.79 22.36 -3.63
N ILE A 318 -5.48 21.61 -2.56
CA ILE A 318 -4.16 21.00 -2.32
C ILE A 318 -4.03 19.65 -3.06
N GLY A 319 -5.12 19.07 -3.56
CA GLY A 319 -5.15 17.72 -4.16
C GLY A 319 -5.28 16.59 -3.13
N ASN A 320 -5.67 16.90 -1.88
CA ASN A 320 -5.98 15.90 -0.87
C ASN A 320 -7.44 15.42 -0.98
N PHE A 321 -7.67 14.53 -1.94
CA PHE A 321 -9.00 13.98 -2.19
C PHE A 321 -9.47 13.01 -1.09
N ASN A 322 -8.55 12.36 -0.36
CA ASN A 322 -8.94 11.42 0.70
C ASN A 322 -9.60 12.16 1.89
N SER A 323 -8.96 13.20 2.41
CA SER A 323 -9.55 14.02 3.48
C SER A 323 -10.80 14.77 3.03
N LEU A 324 -10.81 15.29 1.80
CA LEU A 324 -12.02 15.88 1.19
C LEU A 324 -13.19 14.90 1.28
N MET A 325 -13.00 13.68 0.80
CA MET A 325 -14.04 12.66 0.79
C MET A 325 -14.43 12.20 2.20
N ALA A 326 -13.49 12.12 3.13
CA ALA A 326 -13.78 11.80 4.53
C ALA A 326 -14.66 12.88 5.17
N ILE A 327 -14.37 14.16 4.92
CA ILE A 327 -15.18 15.26 5.44
C ILE A 327 -16.59 15.22 4.84
N ILE A 328 -16.71 15.02 3.52
CA ILE A 328 -18.00 14.87 2.85
C ILE A 328 -18.78 13.67 3.42
N ALA A 329 -18.13 12.53 3.60
CA ALA A 329 -18.74 11.33 4.18
C ALA A 329 -19.26 11.61 5.59
N GLY A 330 -18.47 12.29 6.43
CA GLY A 330 -18.87 12.72 7.77
C GLY A 330 -20.11 13.61 7.77
N LEU A 331 -20.14 14.64 6.90
CA LEU A 331 -21.27 15.57 6.76
C LEU A 331 -22.55 14.90 6.23
N ASN A 332 -22.41 13.79 5.50
CA ASN A 332 -23.52 13.01 4.96
C ASN A 332 -23.97 11.84 5.87
N MET A 333 -23.37 11.66 7.05
CA MET A 333 -23.79 10.62 7.98
C MET A 333 -25.20 10.87 8.53
N SER A 334 -25.92 9.78 8.84
CA SER A 334 -27.28 9.80 9.42
C SER A 334 -27.47 10.79 10.59
N PRO A 335 -26.50 10.96 11.52
CA PRO A 335 -26.62 11.96 12.58
C PRO A 335 -26.72 13.41 12.13
N ILE A 336 -26.12 13.77 11.00
CA ILE A 336 -26.17 15.11 10.44
C ILE A 336 -27.36 15.25 9.48
N SER A 337 -27.59 14.28 8.59
CA SER A 337 -28.65 14.39 7.57
C SER A 337 -30.06 14.56 8.18
N ARG A 338 -30.30 14.02 9.38
CA ARG A 338 -31.56 14.25 10.12
C ARG A 338 -31.72 15.66 10.70
N LEU A 339 -30.67 16.49 10.74
CA LEU A 339 -30.68 17.85 11.29
C LEU A 339 -31.25 18.89 10.30
N LYS A 340 -32.40 18.60 9.68
CA LYS A 340 -33.00 19.38 8.58
C LYS A 340 -33.01 20.90 8.80
N LYS A 341 -33.38 21.37 10.00
CA LYS A 341 -33.41 22.80 10.34
C LYS A 341 -32.03 23.48 10.26
N THR A 342 -30.97 22.74 10.55
CA THR A 342 -29.58 23.21 10.47
C THR A 342 -29.16 23.29 9.02
N THR A 343 -29.39 22.22 8.26
CA THR A 343 -29.02 22.12 6.83
C THR A 343 -29.75 23.16 5.99
N ILE A 344 -31.06 23.37 6.17
CA ILE A 344 -31.82 24.44 5.50
C ILE A 344 -31.20 25.82 5.78
N LYS A 345 -30.77 26.08 7.03
CA LYS A 345 -30.17 27.38 7.37
C LYS A 345 -28.80 27.55 6.73
N LEU A 346 -28.03 26.47 6.61
CA LEU A 346 -26.75 26.45 5.88
C LEU A 346 -26.97 26.80 4.40
N PHE A 347 -27.94 26.18 3.72
CA PHE A 347 -28.24 26.46 2.31
C PHE A 347 -28.71 27.90 2.06
N LEU A 348 -29.54 28.44 2.95
CA LEU A 348 -30.01 29.82 2.84
C LEU A 348 -28.90 30.86 3.10
N GLY A 349 -27.81 30.46 3.77
CA GLY A 349 -26.67 31.35 4.07
C GLY A 349 -25.48 31.15 3.13
N CYS A 350 -25.30 29.94 2.60
CA CYS A 350 -24.17 29.54 1.79
C CYS A 350 -24.67 29.02 0.44
N GLY A 351 -24.72 29.90 -0.57
CA GLY A 351 -25.15 29.56 -1.94
C GLY A 351 -24.21 28.65 -2.72
N ARG A 352 -23.35 27.87 -2.04
CA ARG A 352 -22.29 27.02 -2.63
C ARG A 352 -22.46 25.53 -2.29
N VAL A 353 -23.57 25.15 -1.67
CA VAL A 353 -23.88 23.77 -1.27
C VAL A 353 -25.22 23.39 -1.88
N LEU A 354 -25.30 22.22 -2.54
CA LEU A 354 -26.52 21.67 -3.12
C LEU A 354 -26.98 20.48 -2.27
N GLU A 355 -28.28 20.32 -2.08
CA GLU A 355 -28.85 19.07 -1.55
C GLU A 355 -29.39 18.26 -2.72
N ILE A 356 -28.91 17.02 -2.92
CA ILE A 356 -29.46 16.10 -3.92
C ILE A 356 -29.76 14.78 -3.20
N ASN A 357 -31.02 14.34 -3.23
CA ASN A 357 -31.50 13.11 -2.61
C ASN A 357 -31.19 13.00 -1.09
N GLY A 358 -31.21 14.12 -0.36
CA GLY A 358 -30.95 14.13 1.09
C GLY A 358 -29.47 14.12 1.48
N ASN A 359 -28.56 14.15 0.49
CA ASN A 359 -27.13 14.28 0.69
C ASN A 359 -26.68 15.70 0.34
N LEU A 360 -25.75 16.23 1.13
CA LEU A 360 -24.99 17.43 0.83
C LEU A 360 -24.02 17.12 -0.30
N TRP A 361 -24.34 17.64 -1.48
CA TRP A 361 -23.45 17.68 -2.63
C TRP A 361 -22.90 19.09 -2.74
N PHE A 362 -21.61 19.23 -2.47
CA PHE A 362 -20.94 20.48 -2.77
C PHE A 362 -20.90 20.64 -4.28
N GLN A 363 -21.02 21.87 -4.77
CA GLN A 363 -20.88 22.20 -6.18
C GLN A 363 -19.40 22.09 -6.61
N PHE A 364 -18.74 20.97 -6.31
CA PHE A 364 -17.49 20.55 -6.92
C PHE A 364 -17.90 19.71 -8.14
N HIS A 365 -17.53 20.16 -9.33
CA HIS A 365 -17.77 19.41 -10.55
C HIS A 365 -16.93 18.12 -10.52
N TRP A 366 -17.48 17.04 -9.94
CA TRP A 366 -16.80 15.76 -9.73
C TRP A 366 -16.40 15.04 -11.03
N LYS A 367 -16.99 15.43 -12.18
CA LYS A 367 -16.58 14.89 -13.49
C LYS A 367 -15.12 15.19 -13.85
N SER A 368 -14.53 16.26 -13.34
CA SER A 368 -13.19 16.70 -13.72
C SER A 368 -12.06 16.13 -12.84
N GLY A 369 -12.36 15.64 -11.64
CA GLY A 369 -11.34 15.13 -10.71
C GLY A 369 -10.70 13.82 -11.15
N PHE A 370 -11.42 12.97 -11.90
CA PHE A 370 -10.82 11.79 -12.54
C PHE A 370 -9.92 12.19 -13.72
N GLU A 371 -10.33 13.21 -14.48
CA GLU A 371 -9.57 13.72 -15.64
C GLU A 371 -8.28 14.45 -15.20
N GLU A 372 -8.29 15.16 -14.07
CA GLU A 372 -7.09 15.82 -13.49
C GLU A 372 -6.13 14.86 -12.79
N ILE A 373 -6.59 13.70 -12.30
CA ILE A 373 -5.71 12.67 -11.73
C ILE A 373 -5.10 11.79 -12.84
N GLU A 374 -5.77 11.68 -13.99
CA GLU A 374 -5.27 10.96 -15.17
C GLU A 374 -4.33 11.80 -16.07
N SER A 375 -4.29 13.13 -15.91
CA SER A 375 -3.36 14.04 -16.60
C SER A 375 -2.07 14.27 -15.82
#